data_AF-A9G6Z3-F1
#
_entry.id   AF-A9G6Z3-F1
#
_cell.length_a   1.000
_cell.length_b   1.000
_cell.length_c   1.000
_cell.angle_alpha   90.00
_cell.angle_beta   90.00
_cell.angle_gamma   90.00
#
_symmetry.space_group_name_H-M   'P 1'
#
loop_
_entity.id
_entity.type
_entity.pdbx_description
1 polymer ?
#
loop_
_entity_poly.entity_id
_entity_poly.type
_entity_poly.pdbx_seq_one_letter_code
_entity_poly.pdbx_strand_id
1 'polypeptide(L)'
;MGGEGGTMCTCETGLSCCGSECVDLSGDPRNCGSCDTTCTETQVCIQGECADACAPGFGCEEGLCCGVRCCDAGEICCDYGDSAGAPDLHCQATVNGTCPLACSGCEN
;
A
#
# COMPACT_ATOMS: atom_id res chain seq x y z
N MET A 1 -27.51 -14.21 -5.26
CA MET A 1 -26.61 -13.65 -4.23
C MET A 1 -26.11 -12.32 -4.76
N GLY A 2 -26.28 -11.24 -3.98
CA GLY A 2 -25.81 -9.87 -4.25
C GLY A 2 -26.72 -9.07 -5.19
N GLY A 3 -27.29 -7.92 -4.85
CA GLY A 3 -27.20 -7.03 -3.69
C GLY A 3 -27.92 -5.74 -4.09
N GLU A 4 -28.71 -5.20 -3.17
CA GLU A 4 -29.73 -4.17 -3.41
C GLU A 4 -29.14 -2.75 -3.38
N GLY A 5 -29.51 -1.92 -4.36
CA GLY A 5 -29.76 -0.46 -4.22
C GLY A 5 -28.60 0.50 -3.92
N GLY A 6 -28.34 1.43 -4.84
CA GLY A 6 -27.61 2.67 -4.52
C GLY A 6 -27.33 3.60 -5.70
N THR A 7 -28.24 4.56 -5.95
CA THR A 7 -28.07 5.85 -6.68
C THR A 7 -27.56 5.83 -8.14
N MET A 8 -28.19 6.64 -9.00
CA MET A 8 -28.01 6.73 -10.47
C MET A 8 -26.64 7.22 -11.00
N CYS A 9 -25.53 6.78 -10.44
CA CYS A 9 -24.21 7.01 -11.00
C CYS A 9 -23.78 5.72 -11.73
N THR A 10 -23.58 5.84 -13.04
CA THR A 10 -23.11 4.74 -13.88
C THR A 10 -21.60 4.73 -13.85
N CYS A 11 -21.03 4.03 -12.88
CA CYS A 11 -19.59 3.80 -12.80
C CYS A 11 -19.19 2.49 -13.47
N GLU A 12 -17.92 2.40 -13.89
CA GLU A 12 -17.36 1.14 -14.40
C GLU A 12 -17.34 0.07 -13.30
N THR A 13 -17.37 -1.20 -13.70
CA THR A 13 -17.35 -2.33 -12.76
C THR A 13 -16.12 -2.24 -11.85
N GLY A 14 -16.35 -2.19 -10.53
CA GLY A 14 -15.29 -2.05 -9.51
C GLY A 14 -15.27 -0.67 -8.85
N LEU A 15 -15.81 0.35 -9.51
CA LEU A 15 -15.93 1.69 -8.95
C LEU A 15 -17.28 1.86 -8.24
N SER A 16 -17.29 2.70 -7.21
CA SER A 16 -18.50 3.08 -6.49
C SER A 16 -18.79 4.57 -6.62
N CYS A 17 -20.07 4.89 -6.50
CA CYS A 17 -20.60 6.20 -6.72
C CYS A 17 -20.45 7.07 -5.48
N CYS A 18 -19.53 8.03 -5.52
CA CYS A 18 -19.34 9.03 -4.47
C CYS A 18 -19.77 10.40 -4.97
N GLY A 19 -21.03 10.74 -4.69
CA GLY A 19 -21.65 11.97 -5.19
C GLY A 19 -21.85 11.92 -6.70
N SER A 20 -21.03 12.69 -7.43
CA SER A 20 -21.02 12.73 -8.91
C SER A 20 -19.80 12.04 -9.52
N GLU A 21 -18.90 11.51 -8.69
CA GLU A 21 -17.64 10.92 -9.12
C GLU A 21 -17.66 9.40 -8.89
N CYS A 22 -16.90 8.70 -9.74
CA CYS A 22 -16.69 7.26 -9.62
C CYS A 22 -15.31 7.06 -9.00
N VAL A 23 -15.28 6.50 -7.80
CA VAL A 23 -14.04 6.26 -7.05
C VAL A 23 -13.92 4.78 -6.73
N ASP A 24 -12.68 4.30 -6.61
CA ASP A 24 -12.44 2.90 -6.32
C ASP A 24 -12.42 2.67 -4.81
N LEU A 25 -13.52 2.17 -4.23
CA LEU A 25 -13.55 1.94 -2.78
C LEU A 25 -12.66 0.78 -2.34
N SER A 26 -12.14 -0.02 -3.27
CA SER A 26 -11.38 -1.23 -2.96
C SER A 26 -9.88 -0.96 -2.82
N GLY A 27 -9.37 0.07 -3.49
CA GLY A 27 -7.96 0.41 -3.60
C GLY A 27 -7.63 1.89 -3.52
N ASP A 28 -8.61 2.81 -3.46
CA ASP A 28 -8.35 4.23 -3.23
C ASP A 28 -8.16 4.51 -1.73
N PRO A 29 -6.95 4.89 -1.28
CA PRO A 29 -6.71 5.21 0.13
C PRO A 29 -7.43 6.46 0.60
N ARG A 30 -8.02 7.28 -0.27
CA ARG A 30 -8.84 8.45 0.11
C ARG A 30 -10.33 8.14 0.16
N ASN A 31 -10.75 6.98 -0.35
CA ASN A 31 -12.14 6.54 -0.42
C ASN A 31 -12.29 5.06 -0.01
N CYS A 32 -11.54 4.58 0.97
CA CYS A 32 -11.48 3.15 1.26
C CYS A 32 -12.73 2.60 1.94
N GLY A 33 -13.43 1.66 1.31
CA GLY A 33 -14.66 1.03 1.80
C GLY A 33 -15.89 1.93 1.81
N SER A 34 -15.73 3.25 1.78
CA SER A 34 -16.80 4.25 1.69
C SER A 34 -16.25 5.59 1.17
N CYS A 35 -17.15 6.40 0.62
CA CYS A 35 -16.82 7.74 0.13
C CYS A 35 -16.21 8.62 1.23
N ASP A 36 -15.17 9.37 0.90
CA ASP A 36 -14.42 10.23 1.83
C ASP A 36 -13.73 9.49 2.99
N THR A 37 -13.63 8.15 2.93
CA THR A 37 -12.86 7.38 3.92
C THR A 37 -11.38 7.39 3.56
N THR A 38 -10.61 8.24 4.22
CA THR A 38 -9.15 8.28 4.02
C THR A 38 -8.42 7.40 5.04
N CYS A 39 -7.56 6.50 4.54
CA CYS A 39 -6.62 5.70 5.33
C CYS A 39 -5.47 6.57 5.86
N THR A 40 -4.82 6.16 6.95
CA THR A 40 -3.64 6.89 7.46
C THR A 40 -2.48 6.82 6.46
N GLU A 41 -1.50 7.72 6.58
CA GLU A 41 -0.35 7.79 5.65
C GLU A 41 0.46 6.48 5.56
N THR A 42 0.37 5.62 6.57
CA THR A 42 1.02 4.30 6.63
C THR A 42 0.11 3.15 6.16
N GLN A 43 -1.16 3.42 5.91
CA GLN A 43 -2.16 2.43 5.52
C GLN A 43 -2.49 2.53 4.03
N VAL A 44 -2.84 1.39 3.47
CA VAL A 44 -3.30 1.24 2.09
C VAL A 44 -4.72 0.69 2.11
N CYS A 45 -5.49 1.05 1.07
CA CYS A 45 -6.80 0.46 0.90
C CYS A 45 -6.66 -0.91 0.24
N ILE A 46 -7.09 -1.96 0.94
CA ILE A 46 -7.09 -3.33 0.42
C ILE A 46 -8.49 -3.89 0.60
N GLN A 47 -9.17 -4.18 -0.52
CA GLN A 47 -10.53 -4.74 -0.52
C GLN A 47 -11.55 -3.87 0.24
N GLY A 48 -11.32 -2.56 0.30
CA GLY A 48 -12.19 -1.62 1.03
C GLY A 48 -11.96 -1.57 2.52
N GLU A 49 -10.83 -2.08 3.00
CA GLU A 49 -10.38 -1.92 4.37
C GLU A 49 -9.02 -1.22 4.41
N CYS A 50 -8.90 -0.20 5.27
CA CYS A 50 -7.61 0.43 5.54
C CYS A 50 -6.76 -0.54 6.34
N ALA A 51 -5.83 -1.21 5.66
CA ALA A 51 -4.89 -2.13 6.25
C ALA A 51 -3.51 -1.50 6.24
N ASP A 52 -2.69 -1.86 7.23
CA ASP A 52 -1.27 -1.54 7.15
C ASP A 52 -0.67 -2.33 6.00
N ALA A 53 0.09 -1.66 5.12
CA ALA A 53 0.72 -2.31 3.97
C ALA A 53 1.69 -3.44 4.38
N CYS A 54 2.10 -3.45 5.65
CA CYS A 54 2.96 -4.46 6.26
C CYS A 54 2.21 -5.40 7.23
N ALA A 55 0.89 -5.29 7.38
CA ALA A 55 0.16 -6.14 8.31
C ALA A 55 0.21 -7.62 7.90
N PRO A 56 0.45 -8.56 8.84
CA PRO A 56 0.43 -9.98 8.53
C PRO A 56 -0.95 -10.39 8.00
N GLY A 57 -1.00 -10.93 6.78
CA GLY A 57 -2.22 -11.36 6.09
C GLY A 57 -2.79 -10.37 5.07
N PHE A 58 -2.28 -9.14 5.03
CA PHE A 58 -2.67 -8.11 4.05
C PHE A 58 -1.46 -7.50 3.32
N GLY A 59 -0.27 -7.59 3.94
CA GLY A 59 0.98 -7.03 3.46
C GLY A 59 2.04 -8.09 3.19
N CYS A 60 2.52 -8.12 1.94
CA CYS A 60 3.70 -8.85 1.47
C CYS A 60 3.75 -10.33 1.89
N GLU A 61 2.96 -11.18 1.23
CA GLU A 61 2.84 -12.62 1.56
C GLU A 61 4.19 -13.38 1.60
N GLU A 62 5.17 -12.95 0.82
CA GLU A 62 6.51 -13.57 0.76
C GLU A 62 7.66 -12.54 0.80
N GLY A 63 7.38 -11.29 1.20
CA GLY A 63 8.31 -10.17 1.02
C GLY A 63 8.66 -9.42 2.31
N LEU A 64 9.70 -8.59 2.24
CA LEU A 64 10.01 -7.62 3.28
C LEU A 64 9.19 -6.36 3.05
N CYS A 65 8.56 -5.82 4.09
CA CYS A 65 7.88 -4.54 3.97
C CYS A 65 8.86 -3.37 4.07
N CYS A 66 8.74 -2.43 3.13
CA CYS A 66 9.54 -1.22 3.03
C CYS A 66 8.62 0.01 2.93
N GLY A 67 8.16 0.47 4.11
CA GLY A 67 7.17 1.54 4.21
C GLY A 67 5.79 1.07 3.77
N VAL A 68 5.34 1.54 2.61
CA VAL A 68 4.07 1.11 2.00
C VAL A 68 4.26 0.17 0.80
N ARG A 69 5.49 -0.30 0.57
CA ARG A 69 5.85 -1.17 -0.56
C ARG A 69 6.34 -2.52 -0.09
N CYS A 70 6.03 -3.55 -0.87
CA CYS A 70 6.61 -4.89 -0.69
C CYS A 70 7.88 -5.03 -1.52
N CYS A 71 8.95 -5.49 -0.89
CA CYS A 71 10.16 -5.92 -1.58
C CYS A 71 10.07 -7.40 -1.93
N ASP A 72 10.69 -7.77 -3.05
CA ASP A 72 10.72 -9.14 -3.54
C ASP A 72 11.65 -10.03 -2.67
N ALA A 73 11.51 -11.34 -2.84
CA ALA A 73 12.33 -12.32 -2.14
C ALA A 73 13.82 -12.13 -2.44
N GLY A 74 14.61 -11.77 -1.41
CA GLY A 74 16.06 -11.53 -1.51
C GLY A 74 16.46 -10.06 -1.59
N GLU A 75 15.49 -9.15 -1.58
CA GLU A 75 15.72 -7.72 -1.45
C GLU A 75 15.56 -7.26 0.01
N ILE A 76 16.27 -6.18 0.35
CA ILE A 76 16.25 -5.53 1.65
C ILE A 76 15.70 -4.12 1.51
N CYS A 77 15.11 -3.61 2.59
CA CYS A 77 14.57 -2.25 2.64
C CYS A 77 15.69 -1.28 3.01
N CYS A 78 15.91 -0.31 2.14
CA CYS A 78 16.89 0.73 2.30
C CYS A 78 16.21 2.07 2.48
N ASP A 79 16.53 2.75 3.57
CA ASP A 79 16.16 4.14 3.81
C ASP A 79 17.33 4.99 3.35
N TYR A 80 17.27 5.47 2.10
CA TYR A 80 18.32 6.36 1.61
C TYR A 80 18.15 7.79 2.08
N GLY A 81 16.95 8.13 2.58
CA GLY A 81 16.56 9.47 3.02
C GLY A 81 16.64 10.48 1.87
N ASP A 82 15.59 11.26 1.64
CA ASP A 82 15.72 12.42 0.76
C ASP A 82 16.28 13.64 1.54
N SER A 83 16.87 14.58 0.80
CA SER A 83 17.33 15.88 1.34
C SER A 83 16.20 16.72 1.96
N ALA A 84 14.93 16.40 1.67
CA ALA A 84 13.74 17.01 2.25
C ALA A 84 13.28 16.36 3.57
N GLY A 85 13.99 15.34 4.09
CA GLY A 85 13.65 14.69 5.36
C GLY A 85 12.49 13.69 5.27
N ALA A 86 12.08 13.32 4.06
CA ALA A 86 11.16 12.20 3.83
C ALA A 86 11.98 10.90 3.65
N PRO A 87 11.50 9.76 4.17
CA PRO A 87 12.19 8.48 3.98
C PRO A 87 12.02 8.02 2.52
N ASP A 88 13.11 8.00 1.76
CA ASP A 88 13.14 7.40 0.42
C ASP A 88 13.40 5.89 0.58
N LEU A 89 12.30 5.17 0.78
CA LEU A 89 12.31 3.74 1.02
C LEU A 89 12.40 2.98 -0.30
N HIS A 90 13.52 2.29 -0.50
CA HIS A 90 13.82 1.54 -1.72
C HIS A 90 14.13 0.07 -1.42
N CYS A 91 13.60 -0.82 -2.25
CA CYS A 91 13.98 -2.22 -2.26
C CYS A 91 15.29 -2.37 -3.03
N GLN A 92 16.26 -3.03 -2.45
CA GLN A 92 17.54 -3.29 -3.11
C GLN A 92 18.01 -4.71 -2.82
N ALA A 93 18.53 -5.39 -3.84
CA ALA A 93 19.23 -6.66 -3.64
C ALA A 93 20.58 -6.44 -2.92
N THR A 94 20.99 -7.44 -2.13
CA THR A 94 22.35 -7.46 -1.57
C THR A 94 23.39 -7.52 -2.69
N VAL A 95 24.46 -6.73 -2.56
CA VAL A 95 25.53 -6.72 -3.57
C VAL A 95 26.64 -7.63 -3.10
N ASN A 96 26.79 -8.81 -3.70
CA ASN A 96 27.85 -9.76 -3.34
C ASN A 96 27.86 -10.12 -1.84
N GLY A 97 26.68 -10.16 -1.21
CA GLY A 97 26.51 -10.45 0.22
C GLY A 97 26.84 -9.29 1.17
N THR A 98 27.18 -8.09 0.67
CA THR A 98 27.36 -6.92 1.54
C THR A 98 26.06 -6.14 1.69
N CYS A 99 25.76 -5.77 2.94
CA CYS A 99 24.63 -4.90 3.24
C CYS A 99 25.05 -3.42 3.05
N PRO A 100 24.35 -2.64 2.22
CA PRO A 100 24.55 -1.21 2.16
C PRO A 100 24.22 -0.57 3.51
N LEU A 101 24.97 0.45 3.92
CA LEU A 101 24.83 1.11 5.23
C LEU A 101 23.45 1.74 5.47
N ALA A 102 22.69 2.00 4.40
CA ALA A 102 21.36 2.59 4.44
C ALA A 102 20.23 1.54 4.57
N CYS A 103 20.57 0.25 4.61
CA CYS A 103 19.58 -0.82 4.57
C CYS A 103 19.46 -1.54 5.90
N SER A 104 18.22 -1.70 6.37
CA SER A 104 17.89 -2.42 7.60
C SER A 104 17.55 -3.88 7.30
N GLY A 105 17.98 -4.82 8.14
CA GLY A 105 17.56 -6.22 8.08
C GLY A 105 18.57 -7.24 7.53
N CYS A 106 19.82 -6.87 7.24
CA CYS A 106 20.88 -7.85 7.03
C CYS A 106 21.46 -8.30 8.38
N GLU A 107 21.00 -9.43 8.90
CA GLU A 107 21.74 -10.13 9.95
C GLU A 107 23.02 -10.71 9.34
N ASN A 108 24.18 -10.45 9.98
CA ASN A 108 25.50 -10.96 9.57
C ASN A 108 25.71 -12.40 10.06
#